data_AF-A0A4U9D9T7-F1
#
_entry.id   AF-A0A4U9D9T7-F1
#
_cell.length_a   1.000
_cell.length_b   1.000
_cell.length_c   1.000
_cell.angle_alpha   90.00
_cell.angle_beta   90.00
_cell.angle_gamma   90.00
#
_symmetry.space_group_name_H-M   'P 1'
#
loop_
_entity.id
_entity.type
_entity.pdbx_description
1 polymer ?
#
loop_
_entity_poly.entity_id
_entity_poly.type
_entity_poly.pdbx_seq_one_letter_code
_entity_poly.pdbx_strand_id
1 'polypeptide(L)'
;MPGVNLTGNSTSGQRGNNRQIDIRGMGPENTLILIDGKPVTSRNSIRLGWRGERDTRGDTSWVPPEMIERIEVIRGPAAARYGNGAAGGVVNIITQKRQQRVARFMEYLHERPGT
;
A
#
# COMPACT_ATOMS: atom_id res chain seq x y z
N MET A 1 -9.67 -8.77 -0.57
CA MET A 1 -8.72 -9.79 -1.10
C MET A 1 -8.54 -10.89 -0.07
N PRO A 2 -8.50 -12.18 -0.46
CA PRO A 2 -8.30 -13.27 0.50
C PRO A 2 -6.93 -13.18 1.19
N GLY A 3 -6.86 -13.47 2.49
CA GLY A 3 -5.60 -13.47 3.25
C GLY A 3 -4.94 -12.09 3.39
N VAL A 4 -5.73 -11.01 3.29
CA VAL A 4 -5.32 -9.63 3.55
C VAL A 4 -6.20 -9.08 4.67
N ASN A 5 -5.56 -8.55 5.70
CA ASN A 5 -6.20 -7.98 6.89
C ASN A 5 -5.81 -6.51 7.07
N LEU A 6 -6.51 -5.83 7.97
CA LEU A 6 -6.19 -4.48 8.41
C LEU A 6 -5.94 -4.51 9.93
N THR A 7 -4.68 -4.51 10.34
CA THR A 7 -4.26 -4.74 11.73
C THR A 7 -3.36 -3.62 12.26
N GLY A 8 -3.28 -3.47 13.58
CA GLY A 8 -2.25 -2.63 14.19
C GLY A 8 -0.84 -3.18 13.95
N ASN A 9 0.17 -2.34 14.17
CA ASN A 9 1.59 -2.71 13.99
C ASN A 9 2.12 -3.67 15.06
N SER A 10 1.49 -3.68 16.25
CA SER A 10 1.86 -4.50 17.40
C SER A 10 0.65 -5.28 17.93
N THR A 11 0.90 -6.48 18.41
CA THR A 11 -0.09 -7.30 19.12
C THR A 11 -0.42 -6.78 20.52
N SER A 12 0.32 -5.79 21.04
CA SER A 12 0.02 -5.14 22.33
C SER A 12 -1.21 -4.22 22.28
N GLY A 13 -1.72 -3.91 21.08
CA GLY A 13 -2.80 -2.95 20.87
C GLY A 13 -2.38 -1.48 20.94
N GLN A 14 -1.12 -1.18 21.28
CA GLN A 14 -0.58 0.17 21.24
C GLN A 14 -0.65 0.74 19.83
N ARG A 15 -1.09 2.01 19.71
CA ARG A 15 -1.38 2.67 18.41
C ARG A 15 -2.38 1.88 17.56
N GLY A 16 -3.29 1.11 18.18
CA GLY A 16 -4.19 0.17 17.48
C GLY A 16 -5.14 0.78 16.44
N ASN A 17 -5.41 2.08 16.50
CA ASN A 17 -6.18 2.78 15.46
C ASN A 17 -5.37 3.04 14.17
N ASN A 18 -4.03 3.00 14.23
CA ASN A 18 -3.15 3.12 13.07
C ASN A 18 -3.04 1.77 12.34
N ARG A 19 -4.17 1.26 11.86
CA ARG A 19 -4.22 -0.05 11.20
C ARG A 19 -3.65 0.02 9.79
N GLN A 20 -2.93 -1.02 9.39
CA GLN A 20 -2.18 -1.12 8.14
C GLN A 20 -2.41 -2.49 7.49
N ILE A 21 -1.98 -2.64 6.22
CA ILE A 21 -2.15 -3.90 5.47
C ILE A 21 -1.27 -5.00 6.08
N ASP A 22 -1.91 -6.09 6.47
CA ASP A 22 -1.29 -7.33 6.91
C ASP A 22 -1.63 -8.47 5.94
N ILE A 23 -0.62 -9.22 5.50
CA ILE A 23 -0.77 -10.34 4.58
C ILE A 23 -0.52 -11.65 5.32
N ARG A 24 -1.53 -12.51 5.35
CA ARG A 24 -1.51 -13.84 5.98
C ARG A 24 -1.15 -13.82 7.49
N GLY A 25 -1.42 -12.73 8.21
CA GLY A 25 -1.16 -12.65 9.64
C GLY A 25 0.32 -12.45 9.99
N MET A 26 1.15 -12.10 9.00
CA MET A 26 2.59 -11.89 9.20
C MET A 26 2.90 -10.54 9.84
N GLY A 27 1.92 -9.64 9.93
CA GLY A 27 2.03 -8.32 10.53
C GLY A 27 2.40 -7.22 9.51
N PRO A 28 2.01 -5.96 9.73
CA PRO A 28 2.20 -4.90 8.74
C PRO A 28 3.65 -4.52 8.41
N GLU A 29 4.61 -4.81 9.30
CA GLU A 29 6.05 -4.63 9.03
C GLU A 29 6.58 -5.61 7.98
N ASN A 30 5.86 -6.70 7.70
CA ASN A 30 6.20 -7.72 6.70
C ASN A 30 5.44 -7.55 5.37
N THR A 31 4.78 -6.40 5.17
CA THR A 31 4.14 -6.01 3.92
C THR A 31 4.96 -4.91 3.26
N LEU A 32 5.69 -5.25 2.20
CA LEU A 32 6.45 -4.28 1.41
C LEU A 32 5.51 -3.46 0.51
N ILE A 33 5.56 -2.14 0.64
CA ILE A 33 4.82 -1.23 -0.24
C ILE A 33 5.72 -0.71 -1.34
N LEU A 34 5.24 -0.79 -2.58
CA LEU A 34 5.89 -0.24 -3.76
C LEU A 34 4.99 0.79 -4.44
N ILE A 35 5.59 1.80 -5.06
CA ILE A 35 4.94 2.71 -6.01
C ILE A 35 5.69 2.58 -7.33
N ASP A 36 5.00 2.16 -8.38
CA ASP A 36 5.59 1.90 -9.70
C ASP A 36 6.86 1.01 -9.62
N GLY A 37 6.81 -0.01 -8.77
CA GLY A 37 7.91 -0.95 -8.53
C GLY A 37 9.04 -0.43 -7.63
N LYS A 38 8.99 0.82 -7.17
CA LYS A 38 10.00 1.41 -6.27
C LYS A 38 9.57 1.29 -4.81
N PRO A 39 10.44 0.84 -3.90
CA PRO A 39 10.08 0.63 -2.51
C PRO A 39 9.82 1.95 -1.77
N VAL A 40 8.79 1.94 -0.93
CA VAL A 40 8.48 3.04 -0.02
C VAL A 40 8.89 2.65 1.38
N THR A 41 9.82 3.40 1.96
CA THR A 41 10.40 3.13 3.28
C THR A 41 10.13 4.25 4.30
N SER A 42 9.19 5.14 4.02
CA SER A 42 8.96 6.35 4.82
C SER A 42 8.61 6.05 6.27
N ARG A 43 7.86 4.96 6.55
CA ARG A 43 7.56 4.54 7.93
C ARG A 43 8.80 4.26 8.79
N ASN A 44 9.94 3.94 8.18
CA ASN A 44 11.17 3.61 8.90
C ASN A 44 11.78 4.84 9.60
N SER A 45 11.38 6.05 9.20
CA SER A 45 11.74 7.29 9.90
C SER A 45 11.10 7.41 11.29
N ILE A 46 10.00 6.68 11.53
CA ILE A 46 9.30 6.65 12.81
C ILE A 46 9.92 5.57 13.68
N ARG A 47 10.29 5.90 14.92
CA ARG A 47 10.90 4.97 15.87
C ARG A 47 10.08 3.67 16.00
N LEU A 48 10.75 2.53 15.88
CA LEU A 48 10.17 1.23 16.26
C LEU A 48 10.21 1.08 17.78
N GLY A 49 9.04 0.85 18.35
CA GLY A 49 8.84 0.65 19.77
C GLY A 49 9.28 -0.71 20.28
N TRP A 50 9.35 -0.83 21.61
CA TRP A 50 9.78 -2.08 22.27
C TRP A 50 8.84 -3.25 21.95
N ARG A 51 7.53 -2.97 21.80
CA ARG A 51 6.53 -4.00 21.47
C ARG A 51 6.30 -4.09 19.95
N GLY A 52 7.15 -3.46 19.13
CA GLY A 52 6.98 -3.41 17.68
C GLY A 52 5.96 -2.36 17.20
N GLU A 53 5.51 -1.47 18.08
CA GLU A 53 4.60 -0.39 17.72
C GLU A 53 5.33 0.74 16.97
N ARG A 54 4.67 1.36 15.98
CA ARG A 54 5.11 2.62 15.37
C ARG A 54 3.95 3.61 15.37
N ASP A 55 4.25 4.88 15.61
CA ASP A 55 3.27 5.96 15.48
C ASP A 55 3.18 6.44 14.02
N THR A 56 2.77 5.53 13.14
CA THR A 56 2.66 5.75 11.69
C THR A 56 1.35 5.17 11.18
N ARG A 57 0.79 5.76 10.12
CA ARG A 57 -0.36 5.21 9.39
C ARG A 57 0.05 4.26 8.26
N GLY A 58 1.34 3.94 8.16
CA GLY A 58 1.92 3.11 7.11
C GLY A 58 2.21 3.87 5.83
N ASP A 59 2.40 3.13 4.74
CA ASP A 59 2.87 3.67 3.45
C ASP A 59 1.86 3.50 2.30
N THR A 60 0.59 3.19 2.59
CA THR A 60 -0.42 2.97 1.54
C THR A 60 -1.11 4.24 1.06
N SER A 61 -0.87 5.38 1.72
CA SER A 61 -1.56 6.66 1.47
C SER A 61 -0.72 7.70 0.74
N TRP A 62 0.39 7.30 0.11
CA TRP A 62 1.27 8.21 -0.63
C TRP A 62 0.75 8.60 -2.02
N VAL A 63 -0.16 7.80 -2.59
CA VAL A 63 -0.74 8.02 -3.91
C VAL A 63 -2.24 8.32 -3.75
N PRO A 64 -2.74 9.44 -4.29
CA PRO A 64 -4.18 9.70 -4.34
C PRO A 64 -4.92 8.59 -5.09
N PRO A 65 -6.07 8.10 -4.60
CA PRO A 65 -6.80 7.00 -5.23
C PRO A 65 -7.13 7.22 -6.71
N GLU A 66 -7.39 8.47 -7.10
CA GLU A 66 -7.78 8.85 -8.46
C GLU A 66 -6.63 8.75 -9.46
N MET A 67 -5.38 8.73 -8.96
CA MET A 67 -4.15 8.59 -9.75
C MET A 67 -3.73 7.13 -9.94
N ILE A 68 -4.38 6.18 -9.27
CA ILE A 68 -4.05 4.76 -9.34
C ILE A 68 -4.63 4.17 -10.63
N GLU A 69 -3.80 3.45 -11.38
CA GLU A 69 -4.22 2.62 -12.52
C GLU A 69 -4.66 1.24 -12.02
N ARG A 70 -3.84 0.61 -11.19
CA ARG A 70 -4.14 -0.68 -10.55
C ARG A 70 -3.29 -0.90 -9.30
N ILE A 71 -3.68 -1.89 -8.50
CA ILE A 71 -2.90 -2.36 -7.34
C ILE A 71 -2.63 -3.85 -7.51
N GLU A 72 -1.36 -4.23 -7.44
CA GLU A 72 -0.92 -5.62 -7.47
C GLU A 72 -0.63 -6.08 -6.04
N VAL A 73 -1.29 -7.17 -5.60
CA VAL A 73 -1.06 -7.74 -4.27
C VAL A 73 -0.53 -9.16 -4.40
N ILE A 74 0.75 -9.32 -4.04
CA ILE A 74 1.49 -10.57 -4.16
C ILE A 74 1.68 -11.13 -2.75
N ARG A 75 1.30 -12.39 -2.55
CA ARG A 75 1.23 -13.01 -1.21
C ARG A 75 2.15 -14.23 -1.14
N GLY A 76 2.83 -14.42 -0.01
CA GLY A 76 3.62 -15.63 0.24
C GLY A 76 4.83 -15.79 -0.69
N PRO A 77 5.18 -17.02 -1.13
CA PRO A 77 6.46 -17.30 -1.80
C PRO A 77 6.74 -16.45 -3.05
N ALA A 78 5.70 -16.07 -3.80
CA ALA A 78 5.85 -15.24 -5.00
C ALA A 78 6.38 -13.82 -4.69
N ALA A 79 6.19 -13.33 -3.46
CA ALA A 79 6.66 -12.03 -3.01
C ALA A 79 8.14 -12.05 -2.59
N ALA A 80 8.72 -13.22 -2.28
CA ALA A 80 10.10 -13.34 -1.83
C ALA A 80 11.12 -12.76 -2.83
N ARG A 81 10.78 -12.77 -4.14
CA ARG A 81 11.61 -12.17 -5.21
C ARG A 81 11.83 -10.66 -5.05
N TYR A 82 11.00 -9.97 -4.27
CA TYR A 82 11.16 -8.53 -4.00
C TYR A 82 12.10 -8.24 -2.83
N GLY A 83 12.59 -9.29 -2.14
CA GLY A 83 13.64 -9.18 -1.13
C GLY A 83 13.17 -8.63 0.20
N ASN A 84 13.94 -7.70 0.77
CA ASN A 84 13.77 -7.21 2.13
C ASN A 84 12.37 -6.58 2.35
N GLY A 85 11.71 -6.95 3.45
CA GLY A 85 10.37 -6.47 3.82
C GLY A 85 9.20 -7.19 3.14
N ALA A 86 9.45 -8.14 2.24
CA ALA A 86 8.40 -8.84 1.48
C ALA A 86 8.00 -10.22 2.06
N ALA A 87 8.34 -10.49 3.33
CA ALA A 87 8.14 -11.81 3.95
C ALA A 87 6.66 -12.23 4.02
N GLY A 88 5.75 -11.30 4.30
CA GLY A 88 4.30 -11.54 4.22
C GLY A 88 3.77 -11.37 2.81
N GLY A 89 4.16 -10.27 2.16
CA GLY A 89 3.86 -10.02 0.77
C GLY A 89 4.26 -8.63 0.28
N VAL A 90 3.78 -8.29 -0.91
CA VAL A 90 4.01 -7.01 -1.58
C VAL A 90 2.68 -6.41 -1.99
N VAL A 91 2.55 -5.10 -1.79
CA VAL A 91 1.50 -4.26 -2.37
C VAL A 91 2.18 -3.25 -3.29
N ASN A 92 1.97 -3.37 -4.59
CA ASN A 92 2.53 -2.48 -5.60
C ASN A 92 1.42 -1.61 -6.18
N ILE A 93 1.49 -0.32 -5.91
CA ILE A 93 0.56 0.70 -6.42
C ILE A 93 1.11 1.19 -7.75
N ILE A 94 0.37 0.97 -8.83
CA ILE A 94 0.74 1.41 -10.18
C ILE A 94 -0.05 2.67 -10.52
N THR A 95 0.66 3.73 -10.90
CA THR A 95 0.06 5.03 -11.23
C THR A 95 -0.34 5.14 -12.70
N GLN A 96 -1.38 5.94 -12.99
CA GLN A 96 -1.84 6.19 -14.36
C GLN A 96 -0.76 6.89 -15.18
N LYS A 97 -0.50 6.38 -16.39
CA LYS A 97 0.39 7.04 -17.34
C LYS A 97 -0.21 8.34 -17.86
N ARG A 98 0.63 9.31 -18.20
CA ARG A 98 0.21 10.64 -18.69
C ARG A 98 -0.78 10.54 -19.86
N GLN A 99 -0.57 9.63 -20.79
CA GLN A 99 -1.44 9.40 -21.94
C GLN A 99 -2.84 8.93 -21.53
N GLN A 100 -2.92 8.00 -20.58
CA GLN A 100 -4.20 7.49 -20.05
C GLN A 100 -4.97 8.60 -19.31
N ARG A 101 -4.25 9.47 -18.60
CA ARG A 101 -4.84 10.59 -17.87
C ARG A 101 -5.46 11.63 -18.79
N VAL A 102 -4.79 11.94 -19.91
CA VAL A 102 -5.35 12.83 -20.95
C VAL A 102 -6.55 12.19 -21.63
N ALA A 103 -6.48 10.90 -21.98
CA ALA A 103 -7.62 10.19 -22.58
C ALA A 103 -8.85 10.20 -21.66
N ARG A 104 -8.70 9.88 -20.37
CA ARG A 104 -9.79 9.92 -19.39
C ARG A 104 -10.35 11.33 -19.19
N PHE A 105 -9.50 12.36 -19.22
CA PHE A 105 -9.95 13.74 -19.13
C PHE A 105 -10.78 14.14 -20.36
N MET A 106 -10.39 13.72 -21.56
CA MET A 106 -11.13 13.99 -22.79
C MET A 106 -12.45 13.22 -22.85
N GLU A 107 -12.46 11.96 -22.41
CA GLU A 107 -13.68 11.15 -22.22
C GLU A 107 -14.64 11.83 -21.24
N TYR A 108 -14.13 12.28 -20.08
CA TYR A 108 -14.92 13.01 -19.09
C TYR A 108 -15.54 14.31 -19.63
N LEU A 109 -14.83 15.03 -20.51
CA LEU A 109 -15.39 16.22 -21.16
C LEU A 109 -16.44 15.89 -22.23
N HIS A 110 -16.35 14.72 -22.86
CA HIS A 110 -17.30 14.27 -23.88
C HIS A 110 -18.60 13.73 -23.26
N GLU A 111 -18.52 13.06 -22.11
CA GLU A 111 -19.66 12.42 -21.44
C GLU A 111 -20.51 13.38 -20.61
N ARG A 112 -20.10 14.65 -20.43
CA ARG A 112 -20.93 15.66 -19.75
C ARG A 112 -22.13 16.02 -20.65
N PRO A 113 -23.37 15.66 -20.29
CA PRO A 113 -24.54 16.24 -20.94
C PRO A 113 -24.53 17.73 -20.56
N GLY A 114 -24.68 18.61 -21.55
CA GLY A 114 -24.77 20.04 -21.33
C GLY A 114 -25.82 20.37 -20.27
N THR A 115 -25.46 21.26 -19.34
CA THR A 115 -26.43 22.04 -18.56
C THR A 115 -27.31 22.87 -19.47
#